data_AF-A0AA97DE87-F1
#
_entry.id   AF-A0AA97DE87-F1
#
_cell.length_a   1.000
_cell.length_b   1.000
_cell.length_c   1.000
_cell.angle_alpha   90.00
_cell.angle_beta   90.00
_cell.angle_gamma   90.00
#
_symmetry.space_group_name_H-M   'P 1'
#
loop_
_entity.id
_entity.type
_entity.pdbx_description
1 polymer ?
#
loop_
_entity_poly.entity_id
_entity_poly.type
_entity_poly.pdbx_seq_one_letter_code
_entity_poly.pdbx_strand_id
1 'polypeptide(L)'
;MEINNQKEEFDAFAKKYVKEILQESPSSNFTATLMHRIAQESVSESKSTGALISKKAWFVLAALFIGVLCLPYVQDEASFITIPELNFSFLNTFQRMNFVESFSMTDTVSFPFLFFGLMLIVQLFILKNYFDKRLY
;
A
#
# COMPACT_ATOMS: atom_id res chain seq x y z
N MET A 1 -17.90 60.89 -25.01
CA MET A 1 -16.48 61.06 -25.37
C MET A 1 -15.58 61.03 -24.14
N GLU A 2 -15.99 61.64 -23.01
CA GLU A 2 -15.21 61.72 -21.76
C GLU A 2 -14.80 60.38 -21.11
N ILE A 3 -15.67 59.35 -21.11
CA ILE A 3 -15.39 58.06 -20.44
C ILE A 3 -14.22 57.29 -21.07
N ASN A 4 -14.01 57.43 -22.39
CA ASN A 4 -12.90 56.75 -23.08
C ASN A 4 -11.56 57.42 -22.77
N ASN A 5 -11.52 58.76 -22.66
CA ASN A 5 -10.33 59.49 -22.28
C ASN A 5 -9.81 59.10 -20.89
N GLN A 6 -10.73 58.90 -19.92
CA GLN A 6 -10.33 58.53 -18.57
C GLN A 6 -9.70 57.13 -18.48
N LYS A 7 -10.11 56.20 -19.34
CA LYS A 7 -9.49 54.86 -19.42
C LYS A 7 -8.09 54.92 -19.99
N GLU A 8 -7.88 55.73 -21.02
CA GLU A 8 -6.56 55.91 -21.64
C GLU A 8 -5.58 56.61 -20.70
N GLU A 9 -6.03 57.60 -19.92
CA GLU A 9 -5.21 58.24 -18.88
C GLU A 9 -4.81 57.26 -17.77
N PHE A 10 -5.74 56.40 -17.33
CA PHE A 10 -5.47 55.40 -16.30
C PHE A 10 -4.52 54.31 -16.80
N ASP A 11 -4.67 53.86 -18.05
CA ASP A 11 -3.77 52.91 -18.69
C ASP A 11 -2.37 53.51 -18.87
N ALA A 12 -2.28 54.77 -19.31
CA ALA A 12 -1.02 55.50 -19.43
C ALA A 12 -0.32 55.67 -18.08
N PHE A 13 -1.08 55.94 -17.02
CA PHE A 13 -0.56 56.01 -15.66
C PHE A 13 -0.04 54.64 -15.19
N ALA A 14 -0.85 53.58 -15.29
CA ALA A 14 -0.44 52.23 -14.91
C ALA A 14 0.82 51.78 -15.66
N LYS A 15 0.88 52.03 -16.97
CA LYS A 15 2.02 51.69 -17.81
C LYS A 15 3.28 52.48 -17.46
N LYS A 16 3.15 53.74 -17.05
CA LYS A 16 4.27 54.55 -16.54
C LYS A 16 4.83 53.95 -15.24
N TYR A 17 3.96 53.62 -14.28
CA TYR A 17 4.38 53.03 -13.02
C TYR A 17 5.06 51.68 -13.22
N VAL A 18 4.47 50.78 -14.02
CA VAL A 18 5.04 49.45 -14.31
C VAL A 18 6.41 49.56 -14.99
N LYS A 19 6.63 50.60 -15.80
CA LYS A 19 7.90 50.83 -16.51
C LYS A 19 8.97 51.49 -15.65
N GLU A 20 8.57 52.21 -14.60
CA GLU A 20 9.48 52.78 -13.59
C GLU A 20 9.94 51.76 -12.54
N ILE A 21 9.24 50.64 -12.41
CA ILE A 21 9.71 49.52 -11.57
C ILE A 21 10.96 48.92 -12.23
N LEU A 22 12.04 48.80 -11.46
CA LEU A 22 13.25 48.12 -11.91
C LEU A 22 12.89 46.69 -12.33
N GLN A 23 13.23 46.31 -13.55
CA GLN A 23 12.97 44.96 -14.04
C GLN A 23 13.89 43.98 -13.31
N GLU A 24 13.38 43.35 -12.25
CA GLU A 24 14.09 42.32 -11.53
C GLU A 24 14.27 41.11 -12.45
N SER A 25 15.50 40.87 -12.89
CA SER A 25 15.84 39.67 -13.64
C SER A 25 16.22 38.56 -12.65
N PRO A 26 15.78 37.33 -12.89
CA PRO A 26 16.26 36.21 -12.09
C PRO A 26 17.78 36.13 -12.20
N SER A 27 18.44 35.71 -11.12
CA SER A 27 19.89 35.48 -11.14
C SER A 27 20.27 34.57 -12.32
N SER A 28 21.46 34.75 -12.88
CA SER A 28 21.96 33.95 -14.01
C SER A 28 21.88 32.43 -13.78
N ASN A 29 21.95 32.01 -12.51
CA ASN A 29 21.89 30.60 -12.10
C ASN A 29 20.53 30.15 -11.55
N PHE A 30 19.46 30.94 -11.75
CA PHE A 30 18.13 30.62 -11.22
C PHE A 30 17.65 29.25 -11.70
N THR A 31 17.69 29.00 -13.01
CA THR A 31 17.24 27.74 -13.60
C THR A 31 18.09 26.56 -13.12
N ALA A 32 19.40 26.73 -13.02
CA ALA A 32 20.31 25.69 -12.53
C ALA A 32 20.02 25.35 -11.05
N THR A 33 19.81 26.37 -10.21
CA THR A 33 19.49 26.21 -8.78
C THR A 33 18.13 25.56 -8.58
N LEU A 34 17.13 25.96 -9.38
CA LEU A 34 15.79 25.39 -9.36
C LEU A 34 15.81 23.91 -9.77
N MET A 35 16.44 23.59 -10.90
CA MET A 35 16.60 22.21 -11.38
C MET A 35 17.35 21.34 -10.37
N HIS A 36 18.40 21.88 -9.75
CA HIS A 36 19.15 21.16 -8.73
C HIS A 36 18.29 20.84 -7.49
N ARG A 37 17.48 21.81 -7.01
CA ARG A 37 16.54 21.54 -5.91
C ARG A 37 15.48 20.52 -6.29
N ILE A 38 14.87 20.64 -7.47
CA ILE A 38 13.86 19.69 -7.95
C ILE A 38 14.46 18.27 -8.08
N ALA A 39 15.69 18.16 -8.57
CA ALA A 39 16.39 16.88 -8.66
C ALA A 39 16.68 16.28 -7.27
N GLN A 40 17.10 17.09 -6.30
CA GLN A 40 17.33 16.62 -4.93
C GLN A 40 16.03 16.18 -4.24
N GLU A 41 14.95 16.94 -4.43
CA GLU A 41 13.67 16.65 -3.81
C GLU A 41 12.99 15.44 -4.45
N SER A 42 13.04 15.29 -5.78
CA SER A 42 12.52 14.09 -6.48
C SER A 42 13.29 12.81 -6.14
N VAL A 43 14.59 12.89 -5.84
CA VAL A 43 15.36 11.74 -5.34
C VAL A 43 14.97 11.39 -3.90
N SER A 44 14.69 12.40 -3.06
CA SER A 44 14.20 12.18 -1.69
C SER A 44 12.76 11.66 -1.63
N GLU A 45 11.95 11.98 -2.64
CA GLU A 45 10.59 11.46 -2.83
C GLU A 45 10.54 10.15 -3.61
N SER A 46 11.70 9.48 -3.81
CA SER A 46 11.74 8.04 -4.07
C SER A 46 11.12 7.33 -2.87
N LYS A 47 9.78 7.30 -2.85
CA LYS A 47 8.95 6.44 -2.05
C LYS A 47 9.45 5.05 -2.38
N SER A 48 10.35 4.53 -1.55
CA SER A 48 10.74 3.14 -1.61
C SER A 48 9.41 2.40 -1.65
N THR A 49 9.16 1.67 -2.73
CA THR A 49 8.06 0.73 -2.80
C THR A 49 8.42 -0.37 -1.82
N GLY A 50 8.22 -0.08 -0.54
CA GLY A 50 8.47 -1.00 0.55
C GLY A 50 7.65 -2.21 0.24
N ALA A 51 8.34 -3.32 -0.05
CA ALA A 51 7.69 -4.57 -0.39
C ALA A 51 6.56 -4.81 0.62
N LEU A 52 5.32 -5.04 0.13
CA LEU A 52 4.11 -5.11 0.97
C LEU A 52 4.24 -6.14 2.10
N ILE A 53 5.16 -7.08 1.96
CA ILE A 53 5.57 -8.00 3.01
C ILE A 53 7.07 -7.82 3.26
N SER A 54 7.44 -7.69 4.54
CA SER A 54 8.85 -7.66 4.96
C SER A 54 9.57 -8.93 4.50
N LYS A 55 10.87 -8.84 4.16
CA LYS A 55 11.69 -10.01 3.80
C LYS A 55 11.65 -11.12 4.87
N LYS A 56 11.40 -10.75 6.13
CA LYS A 56 11.22 -11.70 7.24
C LYS A 56 9.88 -12.43 7.19
N ALA A 57 8.81 -11.74 6.77
CA ALA A 57 7.49 -12.32 6.60
C ALA A 57 7.44 -13.35 5.44
N TRP A 58 8.21 -13.12 4.36
CA TRP A 58 8.41 -14.11 3.30
C TRP A 58 8.99 -15.43 3.82
N PHE A 59 9.96 -15.36 4.73
CA PHE A 59 10.59 -16.56 5.30
C PHE A 59 9.61 -17.35 6.18
N VAL A 60 8.82 -16.66 7.00
CA VAL A 60 7.76 -17.29 7.81
C VAL A 60 6.70 -17.95 6.92
N LEU A 61 6.28 -17.28 5.85
CA LEU A 61 5.29 -17.83 4.91
C LEU A 61 5.82 -19.06 4.17
N ALA A 62 7.08 -19.03 3.73
CA ALA A 62 7.72 -20.19 3.10
C ALA A 62 7.82 -21.38 4.06
N ALA A 63 8.22 -21.15 5.31
CA ALA A 63 8.30 -22.19 6.32
C ALA A 63 6.91 -22.80 6.63
N LEU A 64 5.87 -21.96 6.73
CA LEU A 64 4.49 -22.40 6.94
C LEU A 64 4.00 -23.26 5.75
N PHE A 65 4.27 -22.83 4.53
CA PHE A 65 3.87 -23.54 3.31
C PHE A 65 4.56 -24.90 3.18
N ILE A 66 5.87 -24.96 3.47
CA ILE A 66 6.64 -26.21 3.51
C ILE A 66 6.11 -27.13 4.62
N GLY A 67 5.80 -26.58 5.80
CA GLY A 67 5.22 -27.34 6.90
C GLY A 67 3.91 -28.03 6.50
N VAL A 68 3.00 -27.30 5.85
CA VAL A 68 1.73 -27.85 5.36
C VAL A 68 1.93 -28.91 4.27
N LEU A 69 2.87 -28.67 3.34
CA LEU A 69 3.20 -29.66 2.31
C LEU A 69 3.82 -30.94 2.86
N CYS A 70 4.52 -30.87 4.00
CA CYS A 70 5.09 -32.04 4.66
C CYS A 70 4.10 -32.81 5.54
N LEU A 71 2.97 -32.22 5.94
CA LEU A 71 1.93 -32.90 6.75
C LEU A 71 1.46 -34.26 6.20
N PRO A 72 1.20 -34.46 4.89
CA PRO A 72 0.82 -35.77 4.38
C PRO A 72 1.96 -36.79 4.42
N TYR A 73 3.22 -36.36 4.28
CA TYR A 73 4.39 -37.25 4.28
C TYR A 73 4.82 -37.69 5.69
N VAL A 74 4.44 -36.94 6.72
CA VAL A 74 4.72 -37.28 8.13
C VAL A 74 3.71 -38.29 8.70
N GLN A 75 2.57 -38.52 8.02
CA GLN A 75 1.51 -39.40 8.52
C GLN A 75 1.80 -40.90 8.34
N ASP A 76 2.76 -41.28 7.49
CA ASP A 76 3.08 -42.70 7.25
C ASP A 76 3.97 -43.32 8.33
N GLU A 77 4.73 -42.52 9.07
CA GLU A 77 5.71 -43.01 10.04
C GLU A 77 5.65 -42.19 11.34
N ALA A 78 4.91 -42.71 12.30
CA ALA A 78 4.96 -42.36 13.73
C ALA A 78 4.22 -41.10 14.20
N SER A 79 3.10 -41.39 14.87
CA SER A 79 2.46 -40.69 15.99
C SER A 79 3.42 -40.02 17.00
N PHE A 80 4.01 -38.87 16.65
CA PHE A 80 4.79 -38.05 17.60
C PHE A 80 4.26 -36.63 17.81
N ILE A 81 3.24 -36.21 17.07
CA ILE A 81 2.62 -34.90 17.28
C ILE A 81 1.29 -35.11 18.00
N THR A 82 1.31 -35.05 19.33
CA THR A 82 0.09 -34.85 20.12
C THR A 82 -0.37 -33.43 19.86
N ILE A 83 -1.12 -33.24 18.78
CA ILE A 83 -1.79 -31.96 18.51
C ILE A 83 -2.74 -31.75 19.71
N PRO A 84 -2.59 -30.67 20.50
CA PRO A 84 -3.55 -30.40 21.57
C PRO A 84 -4.93 -30.30 20.94
N GLU A 85 -5.97 -30.85 21.60
CA GLU A 85 -7.36 -30.74 21.14
C GLU A 85 -7.72 -29.26 21.00
N LEU A 86 -7.51 -28.72 19.81
CA LEU A 86 -7.97 -27.39 19.44
C LEU A 86 -9.48 -27.50 19.37
N ASN A 87 -10.15 -26.92 20.36
CA ASN A 87 -11.59 -26.99 20.47
C ASN A 87 -12.21 -26.10 19.38
N PHE A 88 -12.48 -26.69 18.22
CA PHE A 88 -13.08 -26.03 17.06
C PHE A 88 -14.60 -25.78 17.23
N SER A 89 -15.10 -25.63 18.46
CA SER A 89 -16.52 -25.33 18.73
C SER A 89 -17.02 -24.06 18.00
N PHE A 90 -16.12 -23.12 17.70
CA PHE A 90 -16.42 -21.95 16.86
C PHE A 90 -16.75 -22.31 15.40
N LEU A 91 -16.16 -23.39 14.84
CA LEU A 91 -16.47 -23.86 13.48
C LEU A 91 -17.86 -24.51 13.40
N ASN A 92 -18.38 -25.10 14.49
CA ASN A 92 -19.76 -25.59 14.54
C ASN A 92 -20.80 -24.48 14.33
N THR A 93 -20.45 -23.24 14.71
CA THR A 93 -21.32 -22.09 14.45
C THR A 93 -21.27 -21.68 12.98
N PHE A 94 -20.12 -21.84 12.32
CA PHE A 94 -19.95 -21.64 10.88
C PHE A 94 -20.64 -22.72 10.04
N GLN A 95 -20.61 -23.99 10.48
CA GLN A 95 -21.27 -25.11 9.81
C GLN A 95 -22.81 -24.95 9.78
N ARG A 96 -23.39 -24.24 10.76
CA ARG A 96 -24.82 -23.91 10.81
C ARG A 96 -25.25 -22.93 9.72
N MET A 97 -24.29 -22.26 9.08
CA MET A 97 -24.47 -21.49 7.87
C MET A 97 -24.26 -22.46 6.71
N ASN A 98 -25.32 -22.84 5.99
CA ASN A 98 -25.32 -23.83 4.87
C ASN A 98 -24.40 -23.51 3.67
N PHE A 99 -23.40 -22.63 3.81
CA PHE A 99 -22.42 -22.31 2.78
C PHE A 99 -21.47 -23.47 2.45
N VAL A 100 -21.27 -24.42 3.38
CA VAL A 100 -20.31 -25.52 3.23
C VAL A 100 -20.94 -26.77 2.61
N GLU A 101 -22.24 -27.03 2.83
CA GLU A 101 -22.93 -28.22 2.31
C GLU A 101 -23.02 -28.26 0.77
N SER A 102 -22.92 -27.10 0.10
CA SER A 102 -22.95 -27.01 -1.37
C SER A 102 -21.58 -27.27 -2.01
N PHE A 103 -20.51 -27.31 -1.24
CA PHE A 103 -19.15 -27.50 -1.73
C PHE A 103 -18.67 -28.92 -1.42
N SER A 104 -18.97 -29.86 -2.31
CA SER A 104 -18.31 -31.16 -2.35
C SER A 104 -16.86 -30.98 -2.83
N MET A 105 -16.00 -30.42 -1.97
CA MET A 105 -14.57 -30.31 -2.23
C MET A 105 -13.88 -31.62 -1.85
N THR A 106 -13.08 -32.17 -2.76
CA THR A 106 -12.14 -33.25 -2.44
C THR A 106 -11.19 -32.79 -1.33
N ASP A 107 -10.81 -33.68 -0.41
CA ASP A 107 -9.91 -33.34 0.72
C ASP A 107 -8.61 -32.65 0.26
N THR A 108 -8.13 -32.97 -0.94
CA THR A 108 -6.95 -32.33 -1.53
C THR A 108 -7.14 -30.83 -1.84
N VAL A 109 -8.37 -30.37 -2.07
CA VAL A 109 -8.70 -28.98 -2.43
C VAL A 109 -9.12 -28.17 -1.21
N SER A 110 -9.58 -28.82 -0.13
CA SER A 110 -10.01 -28.15 1.10
C SER A 110 -8.85 -27.53 1.88
N PHE A 111 -7.71 -28.23 2.01
CA PHE A 111 -6.54 -27.74 2.75
C PHE A 111 -5.91 -26.48 2.13
N PRO A 112 -5.64 -26.42 0.80
CA PRO A 112 -5.12 -25.21 0.17
C PRO A 112 -6.11 -24.04 0.24
N PHE A 113 -7.41 -24.30 0.12
CA PHE A 113 -8.43 -23.26 0.16
C PHE A 113 -8.51 -22.60 1.56
N LEU A 114 -8.46 -23.40 2.62
CA LEU A 114 -8.41 -22.92 3.99
C LEU A 114 -7.13 -22.12 4.27
N PHE A 115 -5.99 -22.62 3.79
CA PHE A 115 -4.70 -21.92 3.90
C PHE A 115 -4.71 -20.58 3.16
N PHE A 116 -5.24 -20.55 1.94
CA PHE A 116 -5.38 -19.33 1.15
C PHE A 116 -6.29 -18.31 1.83
N GLY A 117 -7.42 -18.75 2.40
CA GLY A 117 -8.30 -17.90 3.19
C GLY A 117 -7.61 -17.28 4.40
N LEU A 118 -6.85 -18.08 5.16
CA LEU A 118 -6.08 -17.60 6.31
C LEU A 118 -5.02 -16.57 5.88
N MET A 119 -4.32 -16.85 4.77
CA MET A 119 -3.32 -15.95 4.21
C MET A 119 -3.92 -14.60 3.78
N LEU A 120 -5.11 -14.60 3.17
CA LEU A 120 -5.83 -13.37 2.82
C LEU A 120 -6.16 -12.54 4.06
N ILE A 121 -6.61 -13.15 5.15
CA ILE A 121 -6.92 -12.44 6.40
C ILE A 121 -5.65 -11.78 6.97
N VAL A 122 -4.53 -12.51 6.98
CA VAL A 122 -3.23 -11.97 7.43
C VAL A 122 -2.80 -10.78 6.56
N GLN A 123 -2.95 -10.89 5.23
CA GLN A 123 -2.65 -9.80 4.30
C GLN A 123 -3.53 -8.57 4.55
N LEU A 124 -4.83 -8.74 4.79
CA LEU A 124 -5.74 -7.65 5.12
C LEU A 124 -5.36 -6.95 6.44
N PHE A 125 -4.94 -7.72 7.46
CA PHE A 125 -4.50 -7.15 8.74
C PHE A 125 -3.20 -6.36 8.60
N ILE A 126 -2.23 -6.88 7.84
CA ILE A 126 -0.98 -6.16 7.53
C ILE A 126 -1.28 -4.87 6.77
N LEU A 127 -2.16 -4.93 5.77
CA LEU A 127 -2.54 -3.77 4.98
C LEU A 127 -3.21 -2.71 5.85
N LYS A 128 -4.15 -3.12 6.73
CA LYS A 128 -4.79 -2.22 7.70
C LYS A 128 -3.76 -1.54 8.60
N ASN A 129 -2.83 -2.30 9.17
CA ASN A 129 -1.79 -1.78 10.05
C ASN A 129 -0.81 -0.85 9.32
N TYR A 130 -0.53 -1.09 8.03
CA TYR A 130 0.29 -0.21 7.20
C TYR A 130 -0.41 1.15 6.97
N PHE A 131 -1.71 1.15 6.67
CA PHE A 131 -2.47 2.38 6.48
C PHE A 131 -2.67 3.15 7.79
N ASP A 132 -2.93 2.47 8.91
CA ASP A 132 -3.06 3.10 10.24
C ASP A 132 -1.78 3.85 10.64
N LYS A 133 -0.59 3.37 10.25
CA LYS A 133 0.71 4.03 10.51
C LYS A 133 1.08 5.17 9.57
N ARG A 134 0.38 5.31 8.43
CA ARG A 134 0.65 6.34 7.43
C ARG A 134 -0.33 7.51 7.51
N LEU A 135 -1.48 7.30 8.14
CA LEU A 135 -2.54 8.29 8.32
C LEU A 135 -2.55 8.94 9.72
N TYR A 136 -1.55 8.63 10.56
CA TYR A 136 -1.24 9.30 11.82
C TYR A 136 0.18 9.86 11.80
#